data_AF-A0A8J2ZPL0-F1
#
_entry.id   AF-A0A8J2ZPL0-F1
#
_cell.length_a   1.000
_cell.length_b   1.000
_cell.length_c   1.000
_cell.angle_alpha   90.00
_cell.angle_beta   90.00
_cell.angle_gamma   90.00
#
_symmetry.space_group_name_H-M   'P 1'
#
loop_
_entity.id
_entity.type
_entity.pdbx_description
1 polymer ?
#
loop_
_entity_poly.entity_id
_entity_poly.type
_entity_poly.pdbx_seq_one_letter_code
_entity_poly.pdbx_strand_id
1 'polypeptide(L)'
;MSEAKVHIPALSMYAITAKLFTHVERAVVKEFGAEGKRLVQKGVEVFGYQDAEDIAKQATIDGENHRLFDYIPMDHGVEKKYENETIYALMAKLFAQVSKQVVDRYGEKGKEVIREGVRTFGEERGRGIAQRARTNGKKNTIENYMAHYDMGRSELFKYTTEFKPGEIEQHFTVCPFGQQWAEDGMHEYGILYCQMIDPAIAQGYNPNFNVVHDEYILEDGICHFRFQLDKEKED
;
A
#
# COMPACT_ATOMS: atom_id res chain seq x y z
N MET A 1 -2.31 -6.21 -38.13
CA MET A 1 -3.29 -6.86 -37.23
C MET A 1 -3.22 -6.11 -35.92
N SER A 2 -4.28 -5.43 -35.49
CA SER A 2 -4.27 -4.79 -34.17
C SER A 2 -4.29 -5.90 -33.12
N GLU A 3 -3.21 -6.05 -32.35
CA GLU A 3 -3.22 -6.95 -31.21
C GLU A 3 -4.37 -6.54 -30.27
N ALA A 4 -5.24 -7.49 -29.95
CA ALA A 4 -6.34 -7.25 -29.03
C ALA A 4 -5.76 -6.88 -27.65
N LYS A 5 -6.18 -5.75 -27.09
CA LYS A 5 -5.76 -5.30 -25.75
C LYS A 5 -6.12 -6.38 -24.74
N VAL A 6 -5.15 -6.87 -23.99
CA VAL A 6 -5.35 -7.87 -22.94
C VAL A 6 -5.94 -7.16 -21.72
N HIS A 7 -7.15 -7.56 -21.32
CA HIS A 7 -7.72 -7.11 -20.06
C HIS A 7 -7.05 -7.84 -18.90
N ILE A 8 -6.36 -7.08 -18.04
CA ILE A 8 -5.75 -7.60 -16.82
C ILE A 8 -6.54 -6.98 -15.66
N PRO A 9 -7.24 -7.78 -14.82
CA PRO A 9 -8.04 -7.24 -13.73
C PRO A 9 -7.17 -6.51 -12.70
N ALA A 10 -7.77 -5.55 -12.01
CA ALA A 10 -7.14 -4.92 -10.86
C ALA A 10 -6.89 -5.96 -9.75
N LEU A 11 -5.86 -5.74 -8.96
CA LEU A 11 -5.62 -6.49 -7.73
C LEU A 11 -6.74 -6.18 -6.73
N SER A 12 -7.17 -7.20 -6.00
CA SER A 12 -8.09 -6.99 -4.88
C SER A 12 -7.38 -6.26 -3.74
N MET A 13 -8.14 -5.56 -2.91
CA MET A 13 -7.59 -4.97 -1.70
C MET A 13 -7.14 -6.04 -0.69
N TYR A 14 -7.68 -7.26 -0.74
CA TYR A 14 -7.23 -8.38 0.10
C TYR A 14 -5.80 -8.79 -0.27
N ALA A 15 -5.52 -9.00 -1.56
CA ALA A 15 -4.19 -9.29 -2.07
C ALA A 15 -3.20 -8.14 -1.76
N ILE A 16 -3.60 -6.90 -2.03
CA ILE A 16 -2.80 -5.69 -1.71
C ILE A 16 -2.46 -5.63 -0.21
N THR A 17 -3.42 -5.93 0.67
CA THR A 17 -3.23 -5.89 2.12
C THR A 17 -2.28 -6.97 2.62
N ALA A 18 -2.48 -8.23 2.19
CA ALA A 18 -1.61 -9.34 2.60
C ALA A 18 -0.18 -9.19 2.04
N LYS A 19 -0.05 -8.62 0.84
CA LYS A 19 1.24 -8.28 0.25
C LYS A 19 1.94 -7.16 1.01
N LEU A 20 1.25 -6.06 1.32
CA LEU A 20 1.78 -4.98 2.16
C LEU A 20 2.32 -5.54 3.49
N PHE A 21 1.52 -6.36 4.17
CA PHE A 21 1.93 -7.01 5.42
C PHE A 21 3.23 -7.80 5.24
N THR A 22 3.34 -8.58 4.17
CA THR A 22 4.53 -9.39 3.87
C THR A 22 5.80 -8.54 3.74
N HIS A 23 5.71 -7.37 3.11
CA HIS A 23 6.86 -6.47 2.97
C HIS A 23 7.22 -5.78 4.28
N VAL A 24 6.22 -5.31 5.03
CA VAL A 24 6.43 -4.69 6.35
C VAL A 24 7.05 -5.69 7.31
N GLU A 25 6.50 -6.91 7.40
CA GLU A 25 7.04 -7.99 8.20
C GLU A 25 8.49 -8.29 7.85
N ARG A 26 8.80 -8.40 6.55
CA ARG A 26 10.16 -8.71 6.09
C ARG A 26 11.16 -7.64 6.52
N ALA A 27 10.78 -6.35 6.39
CA ALA A 27 11.62 -5.24 6.84
C ALA A 27 11.85 -5.29 8.36
N VAL A 28 10.79 -5.51 9.13
CA VAL A 28 10.82 -5.58 10.60
C VAL A 28 11.66 -6.76 11.10
N VAL A 29 11.45 -7.95 10.55
CA VAL A 29 12.20 -9.16 10.93
C VAL A 29 13.66 -9.09 10.50
N LYS A 30 13.94 -8.50 9.32
CA LYS A 30 15.33 -8.30 8.86
C LYS A 30 16.11 -7.40 9.82
N GLU A 31 15.50 -6.31 10.29
CA GLU A 31 16.18 -5.36 11.16
C GLU A 31 16.25 -5.85 12.62
N PHE A 32 15.14 -6.35 13.16
CA PHE A 32 15.00 -6.60 14.60
C PHE A 32 14.94 -8.09 14.98
N GLY A 33 15.11 -8.99 14.01
CA GLY A 33 15.19 -10.44 14.22
C GLY A 33 13.96 -11.01 14.95
N ALA A 34 14.23 -11.85 15.95
CA ALA A 34 13.19 -12.52 16.73
C ALA A 34 12.29 -11.55 17.51
N GLU A 35 12.81 -10.41 17.96
CA GLU A 35 12.00 -9.39 18.63
C GLU A 35 11.07 -8.70 17.63
N GLY A 36 11.56 -8.38 16.43
CA GLY A 36 10.72 -7.88 15.33
C GLY A 36 9.55 -8.82 15.03
N LYS A 37 9.84 -10.13 14.93
CA LYS A 37 8.80 -11.16 14.74
C LYS A 37 7.74 -11.14 15.86
N ARG A 38 8.16 -11.00 17.13
CA ARG A 38 7.22 -10.91 18.26
C ARG A 38 6.33 -9.66 18.21
N LEU A 39 6.87 -8.53 17.76
CA LEU A 39 6.09 -7.29 17.63
C LEU A 39 5.07 -7.38 16.49
N VAL A 40 5.44 -8.00 15.36
CA VAL A 40 4.50 -8.28 14.27
C VAL A 40 3.38 -9.20 14.75
N GLN A 41 3.72 -10.30 15.46
CA GLN A 41 2.72 -11.20 16.07
C GLN A 41 1.73 -10.44 16.96
N LYS A 42 2.25 -9.60 17.86
CA LYS A 42 1.42 -8.79 18.75
C LYS A 42 0.54 -7.80 17.98
N GLY A 43 1.02 -7.24 16.87
CA GLY A 43 0.22 -6.39 15.99
C GLY A 43 -0.98 -7.12 15.38
N VAL A 44 -0.76 -8.34 14.89
CA VAL A 44 -1.82 -9.20 14.33
C VAL A 44 -2.81 -9.63 15.41
N GLU A 45 -2.33 -9.98 16.61
CA GLU A 45 -3.18 -10.31 17.77
C GLU A 45 -4.09 -9.14 18.17
N VAL A 46 -3.51 -7.94 18.29
CA VAL A 46 -4.27 -6.73 18.64
C VAL A 46 -5.28 -6.39 17.55
N PHE A 47 -4.91 -6.54 16.27
CA PHE A 47 -5.84 -6.38 15.16
C PHE A 47 -7.02 -7.36 15.26
N GLY A 48 -6.76 -8.65 15.49
CA GLY A 48 -7.77 -9.69 15.59
C GLY A 48 -7.47 -10.83 14.64
N TYR A 49 -7.37 -12.05 15.17
CA TYR A 49 -6.96 -13.22 14.38
C TYR A 49 -8.00 -13.60 13.32
N GLN A 50 -9.30 -13.58 13.63
CA GLN A 50 -10.32 -13.90 12.62
C GLN A 50 -10.37 -12.89 11.49
N ASP A 51 -10.28 -11.59 11.78
CA ASP A 51 -10.22 -10.55 10.75
C ASP A 51 -8.97 -10.70 9.87
N ALA A 52 -7.82 -11.03 10.46
CA ALA A 52 -6.58 -11.28 9.72
C ALA A 52 -6.67 -12.57 8.87
N GLU A 53 -7.30 -13.60 9.39
CA GLU A 53 -7.48 -14.88 8.70
C GLU A 53 -8.38 -14.75 7.49
N ASP A 54 -9.46 -13.98 7.58
CA ASP A 54 -10.33 -13.69 6.44
C ASP A 54 -9.58 -12.96 5.33
N ILE A 55 -8.71 -12.00 5.68
CA ILE A 55 -7.84 -11.32 4.72
C ILE A 55 -6.88 -12.31 4.07
N ALA A 56 -6.22 -13.15 4.86
CA ALA A 56 -5.26 -14.14 4.39
C ALA A 56 -5.92 -15.18 3.44
N LYS A 57 -7.09 -15.71 3.83
CA LYS A 57 -7.87 -16.64 3.02
C LYS A 57 -8.25 -16.03 1.68
N GLN A 58 -8.80 -14.81 1.68
CA GLN A 58 -9.20 -14.15 0.43
C GLN A 58 -8.00 -13.79 -0.44
N ALA A 59 -6.90 -13.30 0.15
CA ALA A 59 -5.67 -13.02 -0.60
C ALA A 59 -5.08 -14.27 -1.27
N THR A 60 -5.15 -15.42 -0.60
CA THR A 60 -4.74 -16.72 -1.17
C THR A 60 -5.64 -17.11 -2.35
N ILE A 61 -6.96 -16.93 -2.23
CA ILE A 61 -7.93 -17.17 -3.32
C ILE A 61 -7.63 -16.27 -4.52
N ASP A 62 -7.23 -15.02 -4.25
CA ASP A 62 -6.86 -14.02 -5.27
C ASP A 62 -5.47 -14.27 -5.88
N GLY A 63 -4.76 -15.31 -5.44
CA GLY A 63 -3.47 -15.75 -5.98
C GLY A 63 -2.25 -15.05 -5.39
N GLU A 64 -2.38 -14.33 -4.27
CA GLU A 64 -1.25 -13.68 -3.61
C GLU A 64 -0.56 -14.63 -2.62
N ASN A 65 0.76 -14.78 -2.78
CA ASN A 65 1.60 -15.47 -1.80
C ASN A 65 2.00 -14.49 -0.69
N HIS A 66 1.65 -14.79 0.56
CA HIS A 66 1.86 -13.88 1.68
C HIS A 66 2.33 -14.59 2.96
N ARG A 67 2.81 -13.81 3.92
CA ARG A 67 3.28 -14.30 5.23
C ARG A 67 2.27 -14.15 6.37
N LEU A 68 1.07 -13.63 6.10
CA LEU A 68 0.10 -13.34 7.16
C LEU A 68 -0.32 -14.58 7.99
N PHE A 69 -0.44 -15.77 7.37
CA PHE A 69 -0.71 -17.01 8.09
C PHE A 69 0.38 -17.42 9.09
N ASP A 70 1.62 -16.97 8.92
CA ASP A 70 2.71 -17.28 9.87
C ASP A 70 2.48 -16.64 11.26
N TYR A 71 1.51 -15.72 11.34
CA TYR A 71 1.18 -14.93 12.53
C TYR A 71 -0.23 -15.19 13.05
N ILE A 72 -0.93 -16.20 12.51
CA ILE A 72 -2.28 -16.58 12.91
C ILE A 72 -2.24 -18.00 13.48
N PRO A 73 -2.50 -18.21 14.78
CA PRO A 73 -2.61 -19.54 15.37
C PRO A 73 -3.73 -20.34 14.70
N MET A 74 -3.57 -21.65 14.53
CA MET A 74 -4.64 -22.50 13.93
C MET A 74 -5.87 -22.64 14.85
N ASP A 75 -5.69 -22.46 16.16
CA ASP A 75 -6.68 -22.65 17.22
C ASP A 75 -7.14 -21.32 17.85
N HIS A 76 -7.29 -20.28 17.02
CA HIS A 76 -7.82 -18.97 17.44
C HIS A 76 -9.35 -18.93 17.46
N GLY A 77 -9.92 -17.97 18.19
CA GLY A 77 -11.38 -17.79 18.27
C GLY A 77 -11.96 -17.18 17.00
N VAL A 78 -13.22 -17.51 16.68
CA VAL A 78 -13.89 -17.08 15.45
C VAL A 78 -14.56 -15.70 15.52
N GLU A 79 -14.31 -14.95 16.59
CA GLU A 79 -14.90 -13.63 16.79
C GLU A 79 -14.20 -12.58 15.92
N LYS A 80 -14.99 -11.84 15.14
CA LYS A 80 -14.53 -10.71 14.33
C LYS A 80 -14.65 -9.43 15.15
N LYS A 81 -13.59 -8.63 15.18
CA LYS A 81 -13.63 -7.29 15.78
C LYS A 81 -14.28 -6.26 14.86
N TYR A 82 -14.25 -6.49 13.54
CA TYR A 82 -14.57 -5.48 12.53
C TYR A 82 -15.56 -5.97 11.48
N GLU A 83 -16.67 -6.58 11.92
CA GLU A 83 -17.63 -7.27 11.03
C GLU A 83 -18.23 -6.39 9.93
N ASN A 84 -18.37 -5.08 10.16
CA ASN A 84 -19.00 -4.14 9.22
C ASN A 84 -18.00 -3.19 8.54
N GLU A 85 -16.71 -3.41 8.72
CA GLU A 85 -15.68 -2.53 8.16
C GLU A 85 -15.36 -2.86 6.70
N THR A 86 -15.01 -1.83 5.94
CA THR A 86 -14.53 -2.03 4.57
C THR A 86 -13.13 -2.64 4.57
N ILE A 87 -12.74 -3.32 3.50
CA ILE A 87 -11.36 -3.82 3.34
C ILE A 87 -10.31 -2.69 3.40
N TYR A 88 -10.67 -1.45 3.06
CA TYR A 88 -9.79 -0.29 3.20
C TYR A 88 -9.56 0.05 4.68
N ALA A 89 -10.61 0.03 5.48
CA ALA A 89 -10.54 0.21 6.94
C ALA A 89 -9.75 -0.92 7.60
N LEU A 90 -9.99 -2.18 7.21
CA LEU A 90 -9.25 -3.33 7.72
C LEU A 90 -7.74 -3.25 7.39
N MET A 91 -7.40 -2.87 6.16
CA MET A 91 -6.01 -2.62 5.75
C MET A 91 -5.37 -1.55 6.63
N ALA A 92 -6.03 -0.40 6.81
CA ALA A 92 -5.54 0.70 7.64
C ALA A 92 -5.31 0.25 9.08
N LYS A 93 -6.29 -0.44 9.67
CA LYS A 93 -6.22 -0.98 11.04
C LYS A 93 -5.08 -1.98 11.20
N LEU A 94 -4.97 -2.98 10.32
CA LEU A 94 -3.90 -3.98 10.39
C LEU A 94 -2.52 -3.33 10.28
N PHE A 95 -2.33 -2.44 9.29
CA PHE A 95 -1.08 -1.72 9.11
C PHE A 95 -0.71 -0.88 10.34
N ALA A 96 -1.66 -0.13 10.89
CA ALA A 96 -1.43 0.71 12.06
C ALA A 96 -1.09 -0.12 13.30
N GLN A 97 -1.80 -1.24 13.56
CA GLN A 97 -1.53 -2.07 14.73
C GLN A 97 -0.14 -2.71 14.70
N VAL A 98 0.31 -3.19 13.53
CA VAL A 98 1.67 -3.71 13.36
C VAL A 98 2.71 -2.59 13.50
N SER A 99 2.50 -1.48 12.81
CA SER A 99 3.42 -0.32 12.85
C SER A 99 3.57 0.23 14.26
N LYS A 100 2.47 0.32 15.01
CA LYS A 100 2.45 0.77 16.40
C LYS A 100 3.36 -0.05 17.31
N GLN A 101 3.30 -1.39 17.25
CA GLN A 101 4.15 -2.23 18.10
C GLN A 101 5.65 -1.98 17.84
N VAL A 102 6.02 -1.75 16.57
CA VAL A 102 7.40 -1.53 16.16
C VAL A 102 7.87 -0.13 16.53
N VAL A 103 7.06 0.89 16.22
CA VAL A 103 7.38 2.31 16.46
C VAL A 103 7.43 2.61 17.95
N ASP A 104 6.49 2.11 18.75
CA ASP A 104 6.51 2.34 20.20
C ASP A 104 7.75 1.72 20.87
N ARG A 105 8.25 0.62 20.30
CA ARG A 105 9.41 -0.10 20.85
C ARG A 105 10.75 0.51 20.44
N TYR A 106 10.85 1.04 19.22
CA TYR A 106 12.12 1.45 18.60
C TYR A 106 12.17 2.92 18.17
N GLY A 107 11.11 3.70 18.41
CA GLY A 107 11.02 5.12 18.06
C GLY A 107 11.25 5.36 16.57
N GLU A 108 12.07 6.36 16.25
CA GLU A 108 12.40 6.74 14.86
C GLU A 108 12.97 5.58 14.04
N LYS A 109 13.79 4.72 14.65
CA LYS A 109 14.31 3.55 13.95
C LYS A 109 13.20 2.59 13.53
N GLY A 110 12.16 2.46 14.37
CA GLY A 110 10.94 1.74 14.00
C GLY A 110 10.21 2.38 12.83
N LYS A 111 10.07 3.71 12.83
CA LYS A 111 9.43 4.45 11.73
C LYS A 111 10.17 4.26 10.40
N GLU A 112 11.50 4.34 10.40
CA GLU A 112 12.34 4.08 9.22
C GLU A 112 12.09 2.68 8.64
N VAL A 113 12.03 1.66 9.49
CA VAL A 113 11.83 0.26 9.06
C VAL A 113 10.43 0.04 8.50
N ILE A 114 9.41 0.65 9.10
CA ILE A 114 8.05 0.60 8.55
C ILE A 114 8.00 1.29 7.18
N ARG A 115 8.59 2.48 7.04
CA ARG A 115 8.70 3.18 5.75
C ARG A 115 9.42 2.35 4.70
N GLU A 116 10.50 1.67 5.07
CA GLU A 116 11.23 0.76 4.18
C GLU A 116 10.37 -0.43 3.71
N GLY A 117 9.56 -1.00 4.62
CA GLY A 117 8.55 -2.00 4.27
C GLY A 117 7.57 -1.48 3.20
N VAL A 118 6.99 -0.30 3.43
CA VAL A 118 6.05 0.33 2.48
C VAL A 118 6.75 0.68 1.16
N ARG A 119 7.99 1.17 1.19
CA ARG A 119 8.77 1.49 -0.01
C ARG A 119 8.96 0.26 -0.89
N THR A 120 9.46 -0.84 -0.33
CA THR A 120 9.69 -2.07 -1.13
C THR A 120 8.39 -2.64 -1.68
N PHE A 121 7.28 -2.49 -0.96
CA PHE A 121 5.95 -2.87 -1.41
C PHE A 121 5.48 -2.01 -2.59
N GLY A 122 5.59 -0.69 -2.47
CA GLY A 122 5.24 0.25 -3.53
C GLY A 122 6.05 -0.01 -4.80
N GLU A 123 7.37 -0.20 -4.68
CA GLU A 123 8.23 -0.49 -5.83
C GLU A 123 7.85 -1.80 -6.54
N GLU A 124 7.44 -2.82 -5.80
CA GLU A 124 6.99 -4.07 -6.40
C GLU A 124 5.68 -3.89 -7.18
N ARG A 125 4.74 -3.12 -6.64
CA ARG A 125 3.52 -2.73 -7.34
C ARG A 125 3.84 -1.92 -8.61
N GLY A 126 4.74 -0.95 -8.52
CA GLY A 126 5.23 -0.19 -9.67
C GLY A 126 5.76 -1.07 -10.80
N ARG A 127 6.60 -2.06 -10.47
CA ARG A 127 7.09 -3.06 -11.45
C ARG A 127 5.94 -3.87 -12.06
N GLY A 128 4.94 -4.24 -11.26
CA GLY A 128 3.72 -4.89 -11.76
C GLY A 128 2.92 -4.03 -12.74
N ILE A 129 2.80 -2.72 -12.49
CA ILE A 129 2.17 -1.77 -13.42
C ILE A 129 2.97 -1.67 -14.72
N ALA A 130 4.30 -1.67 -14.65
CA ALA A 130 5.16 -1.66 -15.84
C ALA A 130 4.98 -2.94 -16.67
N GLN A 131 4.84 -4.10 -16.01
CA GLN A 131 4.51 -5.37 -16.68
C GLN A 131 3.13 -5.33 -17.34
N ARG A 132 2.11 -4.77 -16.69
CA ARG A 132 0.76 -4.59 -17.26
C ARG A 132 0.79 -3.72 -18.53
N ALA A 133 1.57 -2.64 -18.52
CA ALA A 133 1.79 -1.80 -19.69
C ALA A 133 2.51 -2.57 -20.81
N ARG A 134 3.58 -3.29 -20.48
CA ARG A 134 4.37 -4.09 -21.44
C ARG A 134 3.54 -5.18 -22.11
N THR A 135 2.68 -5.88 -21.37
CA THR A 135 1.76 -6.90 -21.92
C THR A 135 0.82 -6.32 -22.97
N ASN A 136 0.52 -5.02 -22.91
CA ASN A 136 -0.30 -4.31 -23.89
C ASN A 136 0.54 -3.53 -24.94
N GLY A 137 1.82 -3.86 -25.09
CA GLY A 137 2.72 -3.22 -26.05
C GLY A 137 3.05 -1.75 -25.72
N LYS A 138 2.86 -1.33 -24.47
CA LYS A 138 3.13 0.04 -24.02
C LYS A 138 4.46 0.14 -23.27
N LYS A 139 5.10 1.31 -23.38
CA LYS A 139 6.28 1.70 -22.59
C LYS A 139 5.83 2.22 -21.23
N ASN A 140 6.73 2.24 -20.25
CA ASN A 140 6.49 2.77 -18.91
C ASN A 140 6.60 4.31 -18.87
N THR A 141 5.88 5.01 -19.76
CA THR A 141 5.83 6.48 -19.82
C THR A 141 4.68 7.02 -18.99
N ILE A 142 4.68 8.32 -18.70
CA ILE A 142 3.63 8.96 -17.88
C ILE A 142 2.23 8.78 -18.45
N GLU A 143 2.07 8.80 -19.78
CA GLU A 143 0.77 8.63 -20.46
C GLU A 143 0.20 7.21 -20.27
N ASN A 144 1.06 6.23 -19.97
CA ASN A 144 0.68 4.84 -19.80
C ASN A 144 0.57 4.43 -18.32
N TYR A 145 0.91 5.31 -17.37
CA TYR A 145 0.94 4.97 -15.95
C TYR A 145 -0.46 4.67 -15.40
N MET A 146 -1.36 5.67 -15.45
CA MET A 146 -2.72 5.54 -14.89
C MET A 146 -3.59 4.50 -15.60
N ALA A 147 -3.45 4.35 -16.92
CA ALA A 147 -4.24 3.41 -17.72
C ALA A 147 -3.93 1.92 -17.44
N HIS A 148 -2.81 1.63 -16.76
CA HIS A 148 -2.39 0.28 -16.39
C HIS A 148 -2.22 0.09 -14.89
N TYR A 149 -2.72 1.04 -14.08
CA TYR A 149 -2.63 1.01 -12.63
C TYR A 149 -3.21 -0.29 -12.07
N ASP A 150 -2.57 -0.83 -11.04
CA ASP A 150 -2.83 -2.18 -10.54
C ASP A 150 -3.96 -2.24 -9.51
N MET A 151 -4.42 -1.10 -8.99
CA MET A 151 -5.53 -1.00 -8.04
C MET A 151 -6.71 -0.23 -8.66
N GLY A 152 -7.91 -0.79 -8.56
CA GLY A 152 -9.12 -0.10 -8.97
C GLY A 152 -9.39 1.12 -8.08
N ARG A 153 -9.87 2.22 -8.65
CA ARG A 153 -10.32 3.39 -7.88
C ARG A 153 -11.73 3.12 -7.36
N SER A 154 -11.87 2.84 -6.07
CA SER A 154 -13.18 2.68 -5.41
C SER A 154 -13.91 4.02 -5.28
N GLU A 155 -15.24 3.97 -5.28
CA GLU A 155 -16.13 5.10 -4.99
C GLU A 155 -15.94 5.70 -3.58
N LEU A 156 -15.20 5.01 -2.70
CA LEU A 156 -14.83 5.52 -1.38
C LEU A 156 -13.81 6.66 -1.44
N PHE A 157 -13.09 6.82 -2.55
CA PHE A 157 -12.17 7.93 -2.75
C PHE A 157 -12.88 9.08 -3.47
N LYS A 158 -12.64 10.33 -3.02
CA LYS A 158 -13.01 11.53 -3.77
C LYS A 158 -11.76 12.27 -4.19
N TYR A 159 -11.58 12.41 -5.50
CA TYR A 159 -10.38 13.02 -6.07
C TYR A 159 -10.65 13.69 -7.41
N THR A 160 -9.74 14.58 -7.79
CA THR A 160 -9.60 15.06 -9.17
C THR A 160 -8.27 14.57 -9.76
N THR A 161 -8.18 14.54 -11.08
CA THR A 161 -6.93 14.23 -11.78
C THR A 161 -6.82 15.12 -13.00
N GLU A 162 -5.73 15.87 -13.07
CA GLU A 162 -5.38 16.72 -14.21
C GLU A 162 -4.18 16.13 -14.94
N PHE A 163 -4.30 16.02 -16.27
CA PHE A 163 -3.22 15.56 -17.13
C PHE A 163 -2.58 16.77 -17.80
N LYS A 164 -1.31 17.01 -17.49
CA LYS A 164 -0.48 18.09 -18.05
C LYS A 164 0.67 17.47 -18.84
N PRO A 165 1.29 18.20 -19.79
CA PRO A 165 2.47 17.69 -20.48
C PRO A 165 3.59 17.34 -19.50
N GLY A 166 3.94 16.05 -19.37
CA GLY A 166 4.97 15.57 -18.45
C GLY A 166 4.59 15.50 -16.97
N GLU A 167 3.32 15.77 -16.62
CA GLU A 167 2.86 15.75 -15.23
C GLU A 167 1.42 15.20 -15.09
N ILE A 168 1.17 14.41 -14.05
CA ILE A 168 -0.17 14.05 -13.58
C ILE A 168 -0.34 14.67 -12.20
N GLU A 169 -1.33 15.53 -12.05
CA GLU A 169 -1.66 16.15 -10.76
C GLU A 169 -2.93 15.53 -10.20
N GLN A 170 -2.92 15.17 -8.92
CA GLN A 170 -4.06 14.58 -8.23
C GLN A 170 -4.31 15.26 -6.90
N HIS A 171 -5.58 15.57 -6.66
CA HIS A 171 -6.06 16.09 -5.38
C HIS A 171 -7.05 15.10 -4.81
N PHE A 172 -6.79 14.57 -3.62
CA PHE A 172 -7.73 13.72 -2.88
C PHE A 172 -8.33 14.52 -1.73
N THR A 173 -9.65 14.60 -1.69
CA THR A 173 -10.43 15.22 -0.59
C THR A 173 -11.03 14.18 0.35
N VAL A 174 -11.08 12.91 -0.09
CA VAL A 174 -11.49 11.77 0.75
C VAL A 174 -10.60 10.57 0.44
N CYS A 175 -10.03 10.00 1.49
CA CYS A 175 -9.27 8.75 1.46
C CYS A 175 -9.70 7.87 2.64
N PRO A 176 -10.20 6.64 2.40
CA PRO A 176 -10.67 5.76 3.47
C PRO A 176 -9.53 5.35 4.42
N PHE A 177 -8.28 5.28 3.96
CA PHE A 177 -7.16 4.98 4.85
C PHE A 177 -6.88 6.12 5.84
N GLY A 178 -6.77 7.35 5.31
CA GLY A 178 -6.53 8.55 6.12
C GLY A 178 -7.64 8.77 7.14
N GLN A 179 -8.90 8.64 6.71
CA GLN A 179 -10.05 8.75 7.61
C GLN A 179 -10.01 7.70 8.72
N GLN A 180 -9.74 6.43 8.38
CA GLN A 180 -9.71 5.38 9.39
C GLN A 180 -8.60 5.60 10.43
N TRP A 181 -7.40 5.98 9.99
CA TRP A 181 -6.32 6.30 10.93
C TRP A 181 -6.63 7.52 11.76
N ALA A 182 -7.35 8.50 11.22
CA ALA A 182 -7.78 9.65 11.99
C ALA A 182 -8.79 9.29 13.09
N GLU A 183 -9.82 8.52 12.73
CA GLU A 183 -10.85 8.02 13.65
C GLU A 183 -10.27 7.14 14.77
N ASP A 184 -9.27 6.32 14.45
CA ASP A 184 -8.62 5.43 15.41
C ASP A 184 -7.53 6.15 16.26
N GLY A 185 -7.24 7.42 16.00
CA GLY A 185 -6.16 8.15 16.66
C GLY A 185 -4.76 7.61 16.30
N MET A 186 -4.61 7.01 15.11
CA MET A 186 -3.42 6.31 14.62
C MET A 186 -2.60 7.13 13.60
N HIS A 187 -2.77 8.45 13.56
CA HIS A 187 -2.09 9.37 12.63
C HIS A 187 -0.56 9.12 12.55
N GLU A 188 0.11 8.99 13.71
CA GLU A 188 1.56 8.81 13.80
C GLU A 188 2.06 7.57 13.05
N TYR A 189 1.24 6.51 12.95
CA TYR A 189 1.60 5.28 12.27
C TYR A 189 1.11 5.28 10.82
N GLY A 190 -0.11 5.79 10.59
CA GLY A 190 -0.72 5.88 9.25
C GLY A 190 0.09 6.75 8.28
N ILE A 191 0.64 7.87 8.76
CA ILE A 191 1.42 8.79 7.92
C ILE A 191 2.66 8.13 7.30
N LEU A 192 3.21 7.09 7.95
CA LEU A 192 4.35 6.33 7.43
C LEU A 192 4.04 5.61 6.12
N TYR A 193 2.77 5.22 5.92
CA TYR A 193 2.31 4.66 4.66
C TYR A 193 2.18 5.76 3.60
N CYS A 194 1.47 6.84 3.92
CA CYS A 194 1.21 7.95 3.00
C CYS A 194 2.51 8.60 2.47
N GLN A 195 3.52 8.73 3.33
CA GLN A 195 4.82 9.31 2.95
C GLN A 195 5.56 8.48 1.88
N MET A 196 5.28 7.17 1.79
CA MET A 196 6.09 6.26 1.00
C MET A 196 5.39 5.65 -0.21
N ILE A 197 4.08 5.34 -0.09
CA ILE A 197 3.43 4.45 -1.03
C ILE A 197 3.41 4.96 -2.48
N ASP A 198 2.88 6.15 -2.73
CA ASP A 198 2.73 6.68 -4.09
C ASP A 198 4.08 7.02 -4.75
N PRO A 199 5.05 7.68 -4.06
CA PRO A 199 6.40 7.84 -4.59
C PRO A 199 7.07 6.50 -4.93
N ALA A 200 6.92 5.48 -4.08
CA ALA A 200 7.54 4.18 -4.32
C ALA A 200 6.90 3.43 -5.50
N ILE A 201 5.58 3.52 -5.68
CA ILE A 201 4.91 2.94 -6.86
C ILE A 201 5.39 3.61 -8.14
N ALA A 202 5.45 4.93 -8.16
CA ALA A 202 5.91 5.68 -9.33
C ALA A 202 7.36 5.32 -9.67
N GLN A 203 8.26 5.30 -8.68
CA GLN A 203 9.66 4.90 -8.83
C GLN A 203 9.81 3.45 -9.33
N GLY A 204 8.99 2.53 -8.81
CA GLY A 204 8.99 1.14 -9.26
C GLY A 204 8.51 0.95 -10.69
N TYR A 205 7.62 1.84 -11.16
CA TYR A 205 7.11 1.83 -12.53
C TYR A 205 8.13 2.40 -13.52
N ASN A 206 8.73 3.55 -13.20
CA ASN A 206 9.81 4.15 -13.97
C ASN A 206 10.77 4.87 -13.00
N PRO A 207 12.08 4.57 -13.02
CA PRO A 207 13.03 5.15 -12.07
C PRO A 207 13.27 6.66 -12.24
N ASN A 208 12.76 7.26 -13.32
CA ASN A 208 12.82 8.70 -13.58
C ASN A 208 11.55 9.44 -13.10
N PHE A 209 10.60 8.74 -12.46
CA PHE A 209 9.47 9.43 -11.84
C PHE A 209 9.93 10.18 -10.60
N ASN A 210 9.56 11.46 -10.54
CA ASN A 210 9.57 12.24 -9.32
C ASN A 210 8.12 12.45 -8.86
N VAL A 211 7.87 12.33 -7.56
CA VAL A 211 6.54 12.57 -6.99
C VAL A 211 6.67 13.62 -5.90
N VAL A 212 6.04 14.76 -6.11
CA VAL A 212 5.83 15.75 -5.06
C VAL A 212 4.55 15.37 -4.33
N HIS A 213 4.66 15.09 -3.04
CA HIS A 213 3.55 14.83 -2.11
C HIS A 213 3.73 15.74 -0.89
N ASP A 214 3.10 16.90 -0.95
CA ASP A 214 3.33 18.04 -0.06
C ASP A 214 2.16 18.33 0.91
N GLU A 215 0.97 17.80 0.64
CA GLU A 215 -0.19 17.86 1.55
C GLU A 215 -0.69 16.44 1.85
N TYR A 216 -1.09 16.19 3.09
CA TYR A 216 -1.54 14.89 3.59
C TYR A 216 -2.92 15.00 4.22
N ILE A 217 -3.87 14.09 3.89
CA ILE A 217 -5.21 14.09 4.50
C ILE A 217 -5.14 14.05 6.04
N LEU A 218 -4.15 13.36 6.59
CA LEU A 218 -3.94 13.23 8.03
C LEU A 218 -3.46 14.52 8.72
N GLU A 219 -2.94 15.49 7.97
CA GLU A 219 -2.36 16.74 8.49
C GLU A 219 -3.14 17.97 8.00
N ASP A 220 -3.46 18.00 6.72
CA ASP A 220 -4.03 19.15 5.99
C ASP A 220 -5.50 18.96 5.57
N GLY A 221 -6.03 17.73 5.71
CA GLY A 221 -7.38 17.37 5.28
C GLY A 221 -7.53 17.11 3.77
N ILE A 222 -6.46 17.28 2.99
CA ILE A 222 -6.36 16.93 1.57
C ILE A 222 -5.02 16.24 1.29
N CYS A 223 -4.95 15.41 0.24
CA CYS A 223 -3.68 14.95 -0.30
C CYS A 223 -3.47 15.56 -1.68
N HIS A 224 -2.28 16.11 -1.91
CA HIS A 224 -1.88 16.66 -3.19
C HIS A 224 -0.65 15.92 -3.73
N PHE A 225 -0.75 15.46 -4.98
CA PHE A 225 0.31 14.75 -5.66
C PHE A 225 0.61 15.38 -7.01
N ARG A 226 1.89 15.55 -7.33
CA ARG A 226 2.38 15.83 -8.69
C ARG A 226 3.36 14.76 -9.11
N PHE A 227 2.91 13.87 -9.99
CA PHE A 227 3.73 12.84 -10.60
C PHE A 227 4.38 13.41 -11.86
N GLN A 228 5.69 13.54 -11.85
CA GLN A 228 6.49 14.14 -12.92
C GLN A 228 7.43 13.09 -13.48
N LEU A 229 7.49 12.96 -14.79
CA LEU A 229 8.48 12.10 -15.43
C LEU A 229 9.53 12.99 -16.09
N ASP A 230 10.74 12.97 -15.54
CA ASP A 230 11.86 13.69 -16.15
C ASP A 230 12.10 13.11 -17.55
N LYS A 231 12.34 14.00 -18.52
CA LYS A 231 12.80 13.55 -19.85
C LYS A 231 14.10 12.81 -19.63
N GLU A 232 14.22 11.61 -20.20
CA GLU A 232 15.48 10.86 -20.21
C GLU A 232 16.61 11.84 -20.58
N LYS A 233 17.70 11.84 -19.81
CA LYS A 233 18.94 12.42 -20.30
C LYS A 233 19.26 11.64 -21.57
N GLU A 234 19.19 12.31 -22.72
CA GLU A 234 19.72 11.77 -23.96
C GLU A 234 21.21 11.53 -23.73
N ASP A 235 21.60 10.27 -23.52
CA ASP A 235 22.99 9.81 -23.60
C ASP A 235 23.43 9.73 -25.06
#